data_AF-A0A922LM45-F1
#
_entry.id   AF-A0A922LM45-F1
#
_cell.length_a   1.000
_cell.length_b   1.000
_cell.length_c   1.000
_cell.angle_alpha   90.00
_cell.angle_beta   90.00
_cell.angle_gamma   90.00
#
_symmetry.space_group_name_H-M   'P 1'
#
loop_
_entity.id
_entity.type
_entity.pdbx_description
1 polymer ?
#
loop_
_entity_poly.entity_id
_entity_poly.type
_entity_poly.pdbx_seq_one_letter_code
_entity_poly.pdbx_strand_id
1 'polypeptide(L)'
;MLMYAALCVPQARPTEGINHADTSLLNLSLSQKLTISSHSDERSNFLRTPGNNSATPSKPIDRHSLVNEYSKLHKESAEKEIINLIVMGHVDAGKSTLMGNLLCLLGHVSSKQLAKYQWDAQKLGKASFAYAWILDQTSEERNRGVTMDIAQTSFETKSKRVALMDAPGHKDFVPQVIGGATQADAALLVINATRGEFETGIGAGGQTREHARLARLLGVSRLIVAVNKMDTVEWCQSRFNEIQTQISSFLKSMNFSGVVYCPVSGLVGANLVPQNLSNSSKNTSETGSNLFAWYTGPSLLELIDSIPSPDRTVDGPFRFVVSDIFKPAGSSVPMVAGRVISGAISSGVNIPTSKVICLPSDVRTCVKSIRSLCNTRTGQNDAEGDLGGKLLDQVVKFAFAGDQVALMLTDIDPFQTLIPGDLLTDPDNLIQPSTCISAKLLVFSIQQPITKGYPRWMVYEIRLHFNSRFVFSDIFFIYSYILL
;
A
#
# COMPACT_ATOMS: atom_id res chain seq x y z
N MET A 1 21.69 -9.41 -5.22
CA MET A 1 20.28 -9.00 -5.40
C MET A 1 19.79 -8.52 -4.03
N LEU A 2 19.62 -7.21 -3.84
CA LEU A 2 19.19 -6.60 -2.58
C LEU A 2 17.74 -7.01 -2.32
N MET A 3 17.53 -8.05 -1.51
CA MET A 3 16.20 -8.36 -0.98
C MET A 3 15.84 -7.31 0.07
N TYR A 4 14.81 -6.52 -0.22
CA TYR A 4 14.06 -5.79 0.80
C TYR A 4 13.27 -6.82 1.64
N ALA A 5 13.17 -6.56 2.94
CA ALA A 5 13.08 -7.57 3.99
C ALA A 5 11.92 -8.58 3.89
N ALA A 6 12.19 -9.84 4.27
CA ALA A 6 11.16 -10.83 4.56
C ALA A 6 10.75 -10.75 6.04
N LEU A 7 9.44 -10.62 6.31
CA LEU A 7 8.88 -10.57 7.66
C LEU A 7 8.25 -11.91 8.05
N CYS A 8 8.61 -12.40 9.24
CA CYS A 8 8.09 -13.65 9.80
C CYS A 8 7.08 -13.33 10.92
N VAL A 9 5.82 -13.72 10.75
CA VAL A 9 4.77 -13.58 11.78
C VAL A 9 4.63 -14.90 12.55
N PRO A 10 4.54 -14.89 13.90
CA PRO A 10 4.35 -16.10 14.69
C PRO A 10 2.94 -16.70 14.54
N GLN A 11 2.86 -18.03 14.60
CA GLN A 11 1.60 -18.78 14.57
C GLN A 11 1.04 -18.89 15.99
N ALA A 12 -0.17 -18.38 16.25
CA ALA A 12 -0.93 -18.76 17.43
C ALA A 12 -1.51 -20.17 17.21
N ARG A 13 -1.21 -21.12 18.11
CA ARG A 13 -1.90 -22.42 18.12
C ARG A 13 -3.22 -22.29 18.87
N PRO A 14 -4.30 -22.94 18.42
CA PRO A 14 -5.51 -23.10 19.24
C PRO A 14 -5.18 -23.96 20.46
N THR A 15 -5.57 -23.50 21.64
CA THR A 15 -5.45 -24.24 22.90
C THR A 15 -6.46 -25.39 22.90
N GLU A 16 -5.98 -26.62 23.06
CA GLU A 16 -6.81 -27.81 23.30
C GLU A 16 -7.46 -27.73 24.69
N GLY A 17 -8.79 -27.90 24.77
CA GLY A 17 -9.50 -27.93 26.06
C GLY A 17 -11.03 -27.79 26.00
N ILE A 18 -11.71 -28.78 25.39
CA ILE A 18 -13.03 -29.36 25.77
C ILE A 18 -14.24 -28.41 25.95
N ASN A 19 -15.20 -28.46 25.00
CA ASN A 19 -16.54 -29.02 25.24
C ASN A 19 -17.34 -29.17 23.93
N HIS A 20 -17.95 -30.34 23.76
CA HIS A 20 -18.78 -30.74 22.64
C HIS A 20 -20.13 -29.99 22.64
N ALA A 21 -20.34 -29.14 21.63
CA ALA A 21 -21.59 -28.93 20.89
C ALA A 21 -21.27 -28.00 19.70
N ASP A 22 -21.96 -28.15 18.58
CA ASP A 22 -21.90 -27.28 17.39
C ASP A 22 -20.82 -27.54 16.33
N THR A 23 -20.47 -28.81 16.08
CA THR A 23 -19.84 -29.23 14.81
C THR A 23 -20.81 -30.02 13.93
N SER A 24 -21.84 -29.35 13.40
CA SER A 24 -22.83 -29.96 12.50
C SER A 24 -23.18 -29.15 11.25
N LEU A 25 -22.36 -28.16 10.83
CA LEU A 25 -22.67 -27.34 9.64
C LEU A 25 -21.57 -27.16 8.59
N LEU A 26 -20.46 -27.91 8.63
CA LEU A 26 -19.37 -27.76 7.64
C LEU A 26 -18.94 -29.06 6.93
N ASN A 27 -19.76 -30.10 6.95
CA ASN A 27 -19.53 -31.31 6.16
C ASN A 27 -20.76 -31.64 5.32
N LEU A 28 -20.89 -30.98 4.16
CA LEU A 28 -21.71 -31.46 3.05
C LEU A 28 -21.30 -30.72 1.77
N SER A 29 -20.44 -31.38 0.98
CA SER A 29 -20.38 -31.39 -0.50
C SER A 29 -18.94 -31.45 -1.00
N LEU A 30 -18.29 -32.60 -0.88
CA LEU A 30 -17.21 -33.00 -1.79
C LEU A 30 -16.97 -34.51 -1.62
N SER A 31 -17.81 -35.30 -2.29
CA SER A 31 -17.51 -36.71 -2.53
C SER A 31 -18.06 -37.13 -3.89
N GLN A 32 -17.10 -37.42 -4.79
CA GLN A 32 -17.14 -38.43 -5.87
C GLN A 32 -17.99 -38.06 -7.10
N LYS A 33 -17.50 -38.16 -8.34
CA LYS A 33 -16.68 -39.22 -8.96
C LYS A 33 -15.88 -38.65 -10.14
N LEU A 34 -14.69 -39.20 -10.38
CA LEU A 34 -14.32 -39.82 -11.67
C LEU A 34 -12.93 -40.45 -11.54
N THR A 35 -12.93 -41.78 -11.46
CA THR A 35 -11.78 -42.65 -11.72
C THR A 35 -11.71 -42.87 -13.24
N ILE A 36 -10.51 -42.91 -13.83
CA ILE A 36 -10.05 -43.96 -14.77
C ILE A 36 -8.65 -43.63 -15.35
N SER A 37 -7.76 -44.59 -15.10
CA SER A 37 -6.58 -45.09 -15.84
C SER A 37 -5.50 -44.19 -16.45
N SER A 38 -4.29 -44.51 -16.02
CA SER A 38 -3.01 -44.47 -16.73
C SER A 38 -3.08 -44.84 -18.23
N HIS A 39 -2.49 -43.98 -19.06
CA HIS A 39 -1.81 -44.41 -20.28
C HIS A 39 -0.53 -43.59 -20.48
N SER A 40 0.56 -44.32 -20.69
CA SER A 40 1.84 -43.84 -21.17
C SER A 40 1.78 -43.49 -22.67
N ASP A 41 2.77 -42.71 -23.07
CA ASP A 41 3.29 -42.52 -24.44
C ASP A 41 2.68 -41.42 -25.33
N GLU A 42 3.58 -40.85 -26.14
CA GLU A 42 3.38 -39.83 -27.19
C GLU A 42 3.41 -38.33 -26.82
N ARG A 43 4.55 -37.87 -26.30
CA ARG A 43 5.04 -36.50 -26.60
C ARG A 43 5.95 -36.54 -27.83
N SER A 44 5.36 -36.51 -29.02
CA SER A 44 6.05 -36.03 -30.21
C SER A 44 5.06 -35.37 -31.17
N ASN A 45 5.50 -34.24 -31.74
CA ASN A 45 4.96 -33.58 -32.92
C ASN A 45 3.59 -32.89 -32.82
N PHE A 46 3.58 -31.65 -32.34
CA PHE A 46 2.84 -30.57 -33.01
C PHE A 46 3.63 -29.26 -32.99
N LEU A 47 4.64 -29.21 -33.86
CA LEU A 47 5.06 -27.96 -34.49
C LEU A 47 3.87 -27.47 -35.35
N ARG A 48 3.13 -26.47 -34.87
CA ARG A 48 2.23 -25.69 -35.72
C ARG A 48 2.90 -24.37 -36.07
N THR A 49 3.11 -24.19 -37.37
CA THR A 49 3.58 -22.98 -38.04
C THR A 49 2.69 -21.76 -37.74
N PRO A 50 3.24 -20.53 -37.80
CA PRO A 50 2.56 -19.33 -37.35
C PRO A 50 1.54 -18.85 -38.38
N GLY A 51 0.28 -18.75 -37.98
CA GLY A 51 -0.75 -18.03 -38.71
C GLY A 51 -0.59 -16.52 -38.48
N ASN A 52 -0.09 -15.82 -39.48
CA ASN A 52 -0.16 -14.36 -39.59
C ASN A 52 -1.63 -13.92 -39.60
N ASN A 53 -2.00 -13.03 -38.67
CA ASN A 53 -3.03 -11.98 -38.85
C ASN A 53 -3.10 -11.05 -37.62
N SER A 54 -2.10 -10.16 -37.49
CA SER A 54 -2.28 -8.75 -37.10
C SER A 54 -0.91 -8.08 -37.22
N ALA A 55 -0.78 -7.11 -38.13
CA ALA A 55 0.43 -6.33 -38.28
C ALA A 55 0.57 -5.36 -37.08
N THR A 56 1.07 -5.88 -35.95
CA THR A 56 1.68 -5.07 -34.91
C THR A 56 3.20 -5.16 -35.10
N PRO A 57 3.92 -4.03 -35.22
CA PRO A 57 5.35 -4.08 -35.48
C PRO A 57 6.07 -4.78 -34.33
N SER A 58 6.70 -5.90 -34.65
CA SER A 58 7.46 -6.81 -33.78
C SER A 58 8.86 -6.28 -33.45
N LYS A 59 9.03 -4.98 -33.25
CA LYS A 59 10.28 -4.44 -32.75
C LYS A 59 10.25 -4.47 -31.22
N PRO A 60 11.28 -5.02 -30.56
CA PRO A 60 11.43 -4.84 -29.11
C PRO A 60 11.40 -3.34 -28.85
N ILE A 61 10.68 -2.93 -27.81
CA ILE A 61 10.55 -1.51 -27.50
C ILE A 61 11.96 -1.00 -27.17
N ASP A 62 12.42 -0.02 -27.93
CA ASP A 62 13.73 0.58 -27.68
C ASP A 62 13.68 1.30 -26.33
N ARG A 63 14.47 0.81 -25.37
CA ARG A 63 14.48 1.34 -23.99
C ARG A 63 14.84 2.82 -23.96
N HIS A 64 15.71 3.26 -24.88
CA HIS A 64 16.04 4.67 -25.03
C HIS A 64 14.84 5.52 -25.47
N SER A 65 13.94 4.96 -26.28
CA SER A 65 12.70 5.64 -26.68
C SER A 65 11.77 5.83 -25.49
N LEU A 66 11.65 4.84 -24.60
CA LEU A 66 10.80 4.91 -23.41
C LEU A 66 11.34 5.90 -22.37
N VAL A 67 12.67 5.93 -22.15
CA VAL A 67 13.30 6.90 -21.24
C VAL A 67 13.17 8.32 -21.77
N ASN A 68 13.32 8.51 -23.10
CA ASN A 68 13.10 9.80 -23.72
C ASN A 68 11.63 10.24 -23.61
N GLU A 69 10.69 9.32 -23.81
CA GLU A 69 9.26 9.60 -23.66
C GLU A 69 8.87 9.90 -22.21
N TYR A 70 9.44 9.19 -21.23
CA TYR A 70 9.31 9.53 -19.81
C TYR A 70 9.81 10.95 -19.54
N SER A 71 11.01 11.28 -20.01
CA SER A 71 11.59 12.61 -19.82
C SER A 71 10.78 13.70 -20.52
N LYS A 72 10.16 13.38 -21.67
CA LYS A 72 9.30 14.28 -22.44
C LYS A 72 7.99 14.53 -21.72
N LEU A 73 7.33 13.48 -21.24
CA LEU A 73 6.08 13.59 -20.48
C LEU A 73 6.27 14.36 -19.17
N HIS A 74 7.39 14.14 -18.46
CA HIS A 74 7.65 14.85 -17.20
C HIS A 74 8.18 16.28 -17.37
N LYS A 75 8.79 16.64 -18.52
CA LYS A 75 9.31 17.99 -18.78
C LYS A 75 8.38 18.87 -19.61
N GLU A 76 7.64 18.30 -20.55
CA GLU A 76 6.77 19.03 -21.49
C GLU A 76 5.30 19.06 -21.06
N SER A 77 4.79 17.97 -20.50
CA SER A 77 3.51 17.99 -19.80
C SER A 77 3.82 18.39 -18.35
N ALA A 78 3.19 19.43 -17.81
CA ALA A 78 3.31 19.80 -16.40
C ALA A 78 2.64 18.76 -15.47
N GLU A 79 3.00 17.48 -15.62
CA GLU A 79 2.48 16.36 -14.87
C GLU A 79 3.13 16.34 -13.49
N LYS A 80 2.29 16.45 -12.46
CA LYS A 80 2.69 16.37 -11.06
C LYS A 80 3.29 14.99 -10.77
N GLU A 81 4.40 14.96 -10.07
CA GLU A 81 5.08 13.72 -9.67
C GLU A 81 4.18 12.88 -8.75
N ILE A 82 4.23 11.55 -8.87
CA ILE A 82 3.43 10.63 -8.06
C ILE A 82 4.24 10.09 -6.89
N ILE A 83 3.72 10.26 -5.67
CA ILE A 83 4.26 9.69 -4.43
C ILE A 83 3.22 8.79 -3.78
N ASN A 84 3.66 7.59 -3.40
CA ASN A 84 2.83 6.67 -2.63
C ASN A 84 3.11 6.87 -1.13
N LEU A 85 2.09 7.27 -0.37
CA LEU A 85 2.18 7.58 1.05
C LEU A 85 1.31 6.60 1.84
N ILE A 86 1.91 5.87 2.78
CA ILE A 86 1.18 5.03 3.74
C ILE A 86 1.03 5.71 5.09
N VAL A 87 -0.15 5.60 5.69
CA VAL A 87 -0.43 6.11 7.04
C VAL A 87 -0.36 4.96 8.03
N MET A 88 0.47 5.10 9.06
CA MET A 88 0.68 4.08 10.08
C MET A 88 0.56 4.67 11.48
N GLY A 89 0.22 3.84 12.47
CA GLY A 89 0.14 4.24 13.87
C GLY A 89 -0.73 3.32 14.70
N HIS A 90 -0.84 3.61 15.99
CA HIS A 90 -1.69 2.87 16.93
C HIS A 90 -3.19 2.94 16.54
N VAL A 91 -4.02 2.02 17.05
CA VAL A 91 -5.50 2.02 16.82
C VAL A 91 -6.09 3.39 17.17
N ASP A 92 -5.81 3.90 18.36
CA ASP A 92 -6.40 5.15 18.86
C ASP A 92 -5.68 6.42 18.41
N ALA A 93 -4.69 6.31 17.51
CA ALA A 93 -3.95 7.47 17.01
C ALA A 93 -4.80 8.39 16.10
N GLY A 94 -5.96 7.93 15.64
CA GLY A 94 -6.86 8.72 14.79
C GLY A 94 -6.40 8.88 13.34
N LYS A 95 -5.78 7.84 12.77
CA LYS A 95 -5.26 7.79 11.38
C LYS A 95 -6.33 8.13 10.35
N SER A 96 -7.40 7.35 10.30
CA SER A 96 -8.49 7.48 9.33
C SER A 96 -9.28 8.77 9.51
N THR A 97 -9.43 9.24 10.76
CA THR A 97 -10.04 10.55 11.06
C THR A 97 -9.19 11.71 10.51
N LEU A 98 -7.87 11.68 10.75
CA LEU A 98 -6.92 12.68 10.26
C LEU A 98 -6.96 12.75 8.72
N MET A 99 -6.97 11.59 8.06
CA MET A 99 -7.00 11.48 6.61
C MET A 99 -8.34 11.89 6.00
N GLY A 100 -9.45 11.43 6.59
CA GLY A 100 -10.79 11.82 6.15
C GLY A 100 -11.01 13.33 6.23
N ASN A 101 -10.56 13.97 7.32
CA ASN A 101 -10.64 15.42 7.44
C ASN A 101 -9.72 16.14 6.44
N LEU A 102 -8.50 15.63 6.20
CA LEU A 102 -7.62 16.18 5.16
C LEU A 102 -8.30 16.16 3.77
N LEU A 103 -8.96 15.06 3.41
CA LEU A 103 -9.71 14.95 2.15
C LEU A 103 -10.92 15.91 2.08
N CYS A 104 -11.61 16.13 3.20
CA CYS A 104 -12.67 17.14 3.29
C CYS A 104 -12.14 18.55 3.08
N LEU A 105 -11.02 18.91 3.72
CA LEU A 105 -10.41 20.24 3.61
C LEU A 105 -9.87 20.52 2.20
N LEU A 106 -9.39 19.49 1.51
CA LEU A 106 -8.97 19.57 0.11
C LEU A 106 -10.15 19.63 -0.89
N GLY A 107 -11.39 19.45 -0.42
CA GLY A 107 -12.59 19.53 -1.26
C GLY A 107 -12.87 18.28 -2.10
N HIS A 108 -12.18 17.15 -1.83
CA HIS A 108 -12.43 15.88 -2.52
C HIS A 108 -13.77 15.25 -2.11
N VAL A 109 -14.30 15.63 -0.94
CA VAL A 109 -15.60 15.14 -0.43
C VAL A 109 -16.58 16.30 -0.36
N SER A 110 -17.76 16.12 -0.98
CA SER A 110 -18.81 17.14 -0.94
C SER A 110 -19.40 17.28 0.46
N SER A 111 -19.78 18.50 0.83
CA SER A 111 -20.42 18.78 2.13
C SER A 111 -21.72 17.98 2.34
N LYS A 112 -22.44 17.65 1.26
CA LYS A 112 -23.64 16.80 1.30
C LYS A 112 -23.31 15.36 1.69
N GLN A 113 -22.26 14.79 1.11
CA GLN A 113 -21.80 13.44 1.46
C GLN A 113 -21.32 13.39 2.91
N LEU A 114 -20.57 14.39 3.36
CA LEU A 114 -20.13 14.48 4.75
C LEU A 114 -21.31 14.54 5.73
N ALA A 115 -22.34 15.36 5.44
CA ALA A 115 -23.54 15.44 6.28
C ALA A 115 -24.30 14.09 6.34
N LYS A 116 -24.35 13.36 5.22
CA LYS A 116 -24.91 12.00 5.19
C LYS A 116 -24.12 11.05 6.09
N TYR A 117 -22.79 11.04 5.98
CA TYR A 117 -21.96 10.19 6.83
C TYR A 117 -22.06 10.56 8.31
N GLN A 118 -22.17 11.85 8.65
CA GLN A 118 -22.44 12.29 10.02
C GLN A 118 -23.77 11.75 10.55
N TRP A 119 -24.82 11.82 9.75
CA TRP A 119 -26.14 11.29 10.12
C TRP A 119 -26.12 9.77 10.31
N ASP A 120 -25.49 9.05 9.40
CA ASP A 120 -25.40 7.59 9.50
C ASP A 120 -24.50 7.13 10.65
N ALA A 121 -23.41 7.87 10.93
CA ALA A 121 -22.55 7.64 12.09
C ALA A 121 -23.28 7.92 13.42
N GLN A 122 -24.13 8.95 13.47
CA GLN A 122 -24.97 9.25 14.63
C GLN A 122 -25.98 8.13 14.90
N LYS A 123 -26.61 7.55 13.86
CA LYS A 123 -27.55 6.43 14.01
C LYS A 123 -26.90 5.20 14.65
N LEU A 124 -25.63 4.94 14.35
CA LEU A 124 -24.86 3.83 14.94
C LEU A 124 -24.23 4.20 16.30
N GLY A 125 -24.53 5.37 16.87
CA GLY A 125 -23.97 5.83 18.14
C GLY A 125 -22.49 6.23 18.07
N LYS A 126 -21.95 6.43 16.88
CA LYS A 126 -20.52 6.70 16.61
C LYS A 126 -20.30 8.06 15.93
N ALA A 127 -20.97 9.10 16.43
CA ALA A 127 -20.98 10.43 15.84
C ALA A 127 -19.57 11.04 15.62
N SER A 128 -18.60 10.72 16.49
CA SER A 128 -17.21 11.20 16.41
C SER A 128 -16.39 10.62 15.25
N PHE A 129 -16.87 9.55 14.60
CA PHE A 129 -16.15 8.84 13.54
C PHE A 129 -16.54 9.27 12.13
N ALA A 130 -17.34 10.32 11.96
CA ALA A 130 -17.88 10.73 10.67
C ALA A 130 -16.79 10.94 9.57
N TYR A 131 -15.61 11.43 9.94
CA TYR A 131 -14.49 11.58 8.99
C TYR A 131 -13.86 10.24 8.59
N ALA A 132 -13.78 9.26 9.49
CA ALA A 132 -13.21 7.95 9.19
C ALA A 132 -14.06 7.17 8.16
N TRP A 133 -15.38 7.39 8.17
CA TRP A 133 -16.34 6.76 7.25
C TRP A 133 -16.15 7.12 5.77
N ILE A 134 -15.36 8.15 5.48
CA ILE A 134 -14.95 8.51 4.11
C ILE A 134 -14.07 7.40 3.53
N LEU A 135 -13.21 6.81 4.35
CA LEU A 135 -12.26 5.77 3.98
C LEU A 135 -12.81 4.37 4.29
N ASP A 136 -13.50 4.21 5.42
CA ASP A 136 -14.12 2.96 5.83
C ASP A 136 -15.41 2.73 5.03
N GLN A 137 -15.30 1.98 3.92
CA GLN A 137 -16.43 1.71 3.04
C GLN A 137 -17.23 0.47 3.45
N THR A 138 -16.59 -0.51 4.10
CA THR A 138 -17.25 -1.78 4.44
C THR A 138 -18.17 -1.62 5.64
N SER A 139 -19.26 -2.40 5.65
CA SER A 139 -20.21 -2.41 6.78
C SER A 139 -19.56 -2.92 8.07
N GLU A 140 -18.64 -3.87 7.96
CA GLU A 140 -17.94 -4.44 9.10
C GLU A 140 -17.00 -3.42 9.75
N GLU A 141 -16.26 -2.63 8.96
CA GLU A 141 -15.40 -1.55 9.47
C GLU A 141 -16.21 -0.50 10.21
N ARG A 142 -17.35 -0.07 9.65
CA ARG A 142 -18.25 0.91 10.29
C ARG A 142 -18.84 0.39 11.61
N ASN A 143 -19.27 -0.86 11.62
CA ASN A 143 -19.85 -1.51 12.80
C ASN A 143 -18.81 -1.70 13.92
N ARG A 144 -17.57 -2.09 13.59
CA ARG A 144 -16.50 -2.24 14.58
C ARG A 144 -15.83 -0.91 14.94
N GLY A 145 -15.81 0.06 14.04
CA GLY A 145 -15.11 1.34 14.21
C GLY A 145 -13.60 1.20 14.12
N VAL A 146 -13.13 0.20 13.37
CA VAL A 146 -11.72 -0.11 13.16
C VAL A 146 -11.53 -0.45 11.69
N THR A 147 -10.57 0.20 11.04
CA THR A 147 -10.14 -0.10 9.67
C THR A 147 -9.53 -1.49 9.62
N MET A 148 -10.00 -2.31 8.68
CA MET A 148 -9.58 -3.70 8.51
C MET A 148 -8.77 -3.88 7.22
N ASP A 149 -9.23 -3.26 6.14
CA ASP A 149 -8.55 -3.28 4.85
C ASP A 149 -7.88 -1.94 4.54
N ILE A 150 -6.94 -1.95 3.59
CA ILE A 150 -6.27 -0.72 3.18
C ILE A 150 -7.20 0.07 2.27
N ALA A 151 -7.62 1.24 2.73
CA ALA A 151 -8.33 2.19 1.88
C ALA A 151 -7.30 2.98 1.05
N GLN A 152 -7.45 2.94 -0.28
CA GLN A 152 -6.63 3.73 -1.19
C GLN A 152 -7.40 4.94 -1.69
N THR A 153 -6.82 6.13 -1.51
CA THR A 153 -7.34 7.38 -2.06
C THR A 153 -6.23 8.19 -2.71
N SER A 154 -6.57 9.18 -3.52
CA SER A 154 -5.58 10.06 -4.12
C SER A 154 -6.01 11.51 -3.98
N PHE A 155 -5.04 12.39 -3.75
CA PHE A 155 -5.26 13.82 -3.71
C PHE A 155 -4.10 14.56 -4.36
N GLU A 156 -4.37 15.79 -4.79
CA GLU A 156 -3.36 16.62 -5.41
C GLU A 156 -2.82 17.67 -4.43
N THR A 157 -1.51 17.84 -4.42
CA THR A 157 -0.81 18.96 -3.79
C THR A 157 -0.41 19.98 -4.86
N LYS A 158 0.35 21.01 -4.46
CA LYS A 158 0.83 22.04 -5.39
C LYS A 158 1.79 21.43 -6.43
N SER A 159 2.74 20.60 -5.98
CA SER A 159 3.77 20.03 -6.86
C SER A 159 3.56 18.56 -7.19
N LYS A 160 2.87 17.80 -6.32
CA LYS A 160 2.80 16.33 -6.43
C LYS A 160 1.37 15.77 -6.36
N ARG A 161 1.18 14.57 -6.88
CA ARG A 161 0.02 13.71 -6.67
C ARG A 161 0.36 12.67 -5.62
N VAL A 162 -0.46 12.59 -4.57
CA VAL A 162 -0.22 11.69 -3.46
C VAL A 162 -1.25 10.58 -3.50
N ALA A 163 -0.79 9.34 -3.70
CA ALA A 163 -1.59 8.15 -3.52
C ALA A 163 -1.51 7.75 -2.04
N LEU A 164 -2.59 7.96 -1.32
CA LEU A 164 -2.72 7.70 0.11
C LEU A 164 -3.21 6.28 0.34
N MET A 165 -2.54 5.57 1.23
CA MET A 165 -2.93 4.26 1.74
C MET A 165 -3.16 4.35 3.24
N ASP A 166 -4.40 4.22 3.69
CA ASP A 166 -4.72 4.16 5.12
C ASP A 166 -4.54 2.74 5.62
N ALA A 167 -3.60 2.53 6.55
CA ALA A 167 -3.28 1.20 7.05
C ALA A 167 -4.01 0.91 8.38
N PRO A 168 -4.44 -0.34 8.60
CA PRO A 168 -5.14 -0.71 9.81
C PRO A 168 -4.22 -0.58 11.03
N GLY A 169 -4.82 -0.23 12.17
CA GLY A 169 -4.08 -0.06 13.43
C GLY A 169 -3.88 -1.35 14.22
N HIS A 170 -4.75 -2.35 14.05
CA HIS A 170 -4.81 -3.52 14.93
C HIS A 170 -3.67 -4.53 14.66
N LYS A 171 -3.25 -5.27 15.70
CA LYS A 171 -2.16 -6.27 15.57
C LYS A 171 -2.51 -7.42 14.62
N ASP A 172 -3.79 -7.77 14.57
CA ASP A 172 -4.25 -8.86 13.70
C ASP A 172 -4.15 -8.50 12.21
N PHE A 173 -4.05 -7.21 11.88
CA PHE A 173 -4.01 -6.71 10.51
C PHE A 173 -2.60 -6.28 10.06
N VAL A 174 -1.55 -6.73 10.75
CA VAL A 174 -0.16 -6.54 10.31
C VAL A 174 0.09 -7.02 8.87
N PRO A 175 -0.48 -8.13 8.38
CA PRO A 175 -0.33 -8.54 6.99
C PRO A 175 -0.79 -7.47 5.99
N GLN A 176 -1.91 -6.81 6.26
CA GLN A 176 -2.41 -5.71 5.44
C GLN A 176 -1.42 -4.54 5.48
N VAL A 177 -0.94 -4.13 6.67
CA VAL A 177 0.08 -3.07 6.80
C VAL A 177 1.33 -3.36 5.97
N ILE A 178 1.80 -4.62 5.93
CA ILE A 178 2.94 -5.03 5.10
C ILE A 178 2.64 -4.85 3.61
N GLY A 179 1.45 -5.28 3.15
CA GLY A 179 1.03 -5.13 1.76
C GLY A 179 0.97 -3.67 1.31
N GLY A 180 0.50 -2.76 2.17
CA GLY A 180 0.49 -1.32 1.88
C GLY A 180 1.87 -0.68 1.96
N ALA A 181 2.68 -1.06 2.96
CA ALA A 181 4.00 -0.48 3.16
C ALA A 181 4.99 -0.87 2.05
N THR A 182 4.83 -2.04 1.45
CA THR A 182 5.58 -2.46 0.25
C THR A 182 5.30 -1.54 -0.95
N GLN A 183 4.10 -0.98 -1.03
CA GLN A 183 3.68 -0.11 -2.13
C GLN A 183 4.04 1.36 -1.89
N ALA A 184 4.47 1.71 -0.69
CA ALA A 184 4.71 3.09 -0.27
C ALA A 184 6.16 3.54 -0.51
N ASP A 185 6.33 4.78 -0.90
CA ASP A 185 7.63 5.45 -1.02
C ASP A 185 7.99 6.21 0.26
N ALA A 186 6.98 6.75 0.92
CA ALA A 186 7.08 7.46 2.19
C ALA A 186 6.00 6.98 3.17
N ALA A 187 6.24 7.18 4.47
CA ALA A 187 5.27 6.86 5.51
C ALA A 187 4.95 8.08 6.38
N LEU A 188 3.68 8.17 6.78
CA LEU A 188 3.18 9.10 7.78
C LEU A 188 2.88 8.31 9.06
N LEU A 189 3.69 8.51 10.10
CA LEU A 189 3.48 7.92 11.41
C LEU A 189 2.63 8.85 12.28
N VAL A 190 1.40 8.43 12.56
CA VAL A 190 0.47 9.16 13.43
C VAL A 190 0.65 8.68 14.86
N ILE A 191 0.94 9.63 15.75
CA ILE A 191 1.21 9.40 17.17
C ILE A 191 0.18 10.15 17.98
N ASN A 192 -0.32 9.53 19.04
CA ASN A 192 -1.27 10.15 19.93
C ASN A 192 -0.56 10.99 21.00
N ALA A 193 -1.01 12.23 21.22
CA ALA A 193 -0.45 13.12 22.24
C ALA A 193 -0.99 12.86 23.67
N THR A 194 -2.17 12.27 23.78
CA THR A 194 -2.86 12.02 25.06
C THR A 194 -1.99 11.19 26.00
N ARG A 195 -1.96 11.57 27.28
CA ARG A 195 -1.26 10.81 28.34
C ARG A 195 -1.91 9.45 28.53
N GLY A 196 -1.12 8.40 28.68
CA GLY A 196 -1.54 7.00 28.70
C GLY A 196 -1.50 6.37 27.29
N GLU A 197 -2.22 6.96 26.33
CA GLU A 197 -2.31 6.43 24.94
C GLU A 197 -0.98 6.53 24.18
N PHE A 198 -0.18 7.56 24.48
CA PHE A 198 1.16 7.68 23.94
C PHE A 198 2.10 6.57 24.45
N GLU A 199 2.09 6.35 25.76
CA GLU A 199 2.94 5.38 26.44
C GLU A 199 2.57 3.94 26.07
N THR A 200 1.29 3.64 25.81
CA THR A 200 0.86 2.33 25.29
C THR A 200 1.35 2.09 23.86
N GLY A 201 1.32 3.12 23.00
CA GLY A 201 1.79 3.04 21.62
C GLY A 201 3.31 2.86 21.50
N ILE A 202 4.08 3.49 22.40
CA ILE A 202 5.55 3.34 22.48
C ILE A 202 5.98 2.15 23.34
N GLY A 203 5.12 1.60 24.19
CA GLY A 203 5.44 0.52 25.12
C GLY A 203 6.07 -0.72 24.46
N ALA A 204 6.54 -1.65 25.29
CA ALA A 204 7.01 -2.94 24.81
C ALA A 204 5.86 -3.69 24.11
N GLY A 205 5.98 -3.92 22.80
CA GLY A 205 4.91 -4.51 21.98
C GLY A 205 3.82 -3.51 21.54
N GLY A 206 4.09 -2.21 21.61
CA GLY A 206 3.22 -1.17 21.06
C GLY A 206 3.23 -1.14 19.52
N GLN A 207 2.07 -0.90 18.92
CA GLN A 207 1.88 -0.94 17.47
C GLN A 207 2.65 0.17 16.73
N THR A 208 2.77 1.37 17.32
CA THR A 208 3.55 2.46 16.71
C THR A 208 5.01 2.05 16.54
N ARG A 209 5.58 1.33 17.52
CA ARG A 209 6.94 0.79 17.42
C ARG A 209 7.06 -0.29 16.35
N GLU A 210 6.10 -1.20 16.30
CA GLU A 210 6.07 -2.28 15.33
C GLU A 210 5.96 -1.73 13.91
N HIS A 211 5.01 -0.86 13.64
CA HIS A 211 4.81 -0.25 12.32
C HIS A 211 6.03 0.53 11.83
N ALA A 212 6.69 1.31 12.70
CA ALA A 212 7.93 2.01 12.32
C ALA A 212 9.06 1.04 11.94
N ARG A 213 9.17 -0.12 12.62
CA ARG A 213 10.11 -1.18 12.23
C ARG A 213 9.75 -1.78 10.88
N LEU A 214 8.47 -2.11 10.67
CA LEU A 214 7.98 -2.65 9.40
C LEU A 214 8.28 -1.71 8.24
N ALA A 215 8.00 -0.41 8.41
CA ALA A 215 8.31 0.61 7.41
C ALA A 215 9.79 0.61 7.02
N ARG A 216 10.69 0.55 8.02
CA ARG A 216 12.13 0.54 7.77
C ARG A 216 12.59 -0.70 7.01
N LEU A 217 12.07 -1.86 7.38
CA LEU A 217 12.40 -3.15 6.78
C LEU A 217 11.96 -3.24 5.31
N LEU A 218 10.79 -2.68 5.02
CA LEU A 218 10.21 -2.64 3.68
C LEU A 218 10.84 -1.56 2.80
N GLY A 219 11.87 -0.86 3.31
CA GLY A 219 12.66 0.08 2.52
C GLY A 219 12.13 1.51 2.49
N VAL A 220 11.10 1.83 3.30
CA VAL A 220 10.62 3.20 3.44
C VAL A 220 11.73 4.04 4.07
N SER A 221 12.28 4.96 3.29
CA SER A 221 13.43 5.78 3.71
C SER A 221 13.00 7.08 4.39
N ARG A 222 11.82 7.61 4.03
CA ARG A 222 11.30 8.88 4.53
C ARG A 222 10.08 8.67 5.41
N LEU A 223 10.12 9.30 6.58
CA LEU A 223 9.08 9.20 7.59
C LEU A 223 8.73 10.61 8.09
N ILE A 224 7.45 10.94 8.03
CA ILE A 224 6.89 12.13 8.69
C ILE A 224 6.16 11.67 9.95
N VAL A 225 6.34 12.37 11.05
CA VAL A 225 5.66 12.09 12.31
C VAL A 225 4.60 13.16 12.56
N ALA A 226 3.33 12.75 12.56
CA ALA A 226 2.21 13.60 12.94
C ALA A 226 1.81 13.31 14.39
N VAL A 227 1.99 14.28 15.28
CA VAL A 227 1.54 14.21 16.68
C VAL A 227 0.10 14.69 16.74
N ASN A 228 -0.84 13.76 16.74
CA ASN A 228 -2.28 13.98 16.69
C ASN A 228 -2.91 14.12 18.09
N LYS A 229 -4.14 14.62 18.14
CA LYS A 229 -4.91 14.93 19.36
C LYS A 229 -4.25 15.98 20.26
N MET A 230 -3.55 16.97 19.69
CA MET A 230 -2.89 18.01 20.48
C MET A 230 -3.87 18.91 21.27
N ASP A 231 -5.03 19.23 20.68
CA ASP A 231 -6.28 18.73 21.25
C ASP A 231 -6.46 18.66 22.77
N THR A 232 -6.31 17.41 23.21
CA THR A 232 -6.58 16.89 24.55
C THR A 232 -5.54 17.31 25.57
N VAL A 233 -4.39 17.78 25.12
CA VAL A 233 -3.28 18.26 25.96
C VAL A 233 -3.18 19.78 25.93
N GLU A 234 -4.24 20.46 25.48
CA GLU A 234 -4.28 21.92 25.30
C GLU A 234 -3.05 22.42 24.53
N TRP A 235 -2.54 21.54 23.66
CA TRP A 235 -1.37 21.72 22.82
C TRP A 235 -0.13 22.29 23.53
N CYS A 236 0.10 21.74 24.72
CA CYS A 236 1.24 22.04 25.55
C CYS A 236 2.58 21.75 24.82
N GLN A 237 3.45 22.77 24.71
CA GLN A 237 4.76 22.65 24.06
C GLN A 237 5.66 21.63 24.76
N SER A 238 5.64 21.58 26.10
CA SER A 238 6.48 20.66 26.87
C SER A 238 6.14 19.20 26.57
N ARG A 239 4.84 18.89 26.43
CA ARG A 239 4.38 17.55 26.03
C ARG A 239 4.82 17.20 24.60
N PHE A 240 4.72 18.14 23.66
CA PHE A 240 5.19 17.91 22.30
C PHE A 240 6.70 17.61 22.25
N ASN A 241 7.50 18.39 22.98
CA ASN A 241 8.96 18.20 23.05
C ASN A 241 9.35 16.87 23.71
N GLU A 242 8.59 16.43 24.73
CA GLU A 242 8.76 15.11 25.35
C GLU A 242 8.53 13.99 24.32
N ILE A 243 7.41 14.04 23.60
CA ILE A 243 7.05 13.08 22.55
C ILE A 243 8.12 13.06 21.46
N GLN A 244 8.55 14.23 21.00
CA GLN A 244 9.59 14.36 19.98
C GLN A 244 10.89 13.72 20.43
N THR A 245 11.31 13.94 21.68
CA THR A 245 12.57 13.39 22.21
C THR A 245 12.52 11.86 22.30
N GLN A 246 11.44 11.31 22.85
CA GLN A 246 11.27 9.86 22.97
C GLN A 246 11.21 9.17 21.60
N ILE A 247 10.42 9.71 20.67
CA ILE A 247 10.31 9.15 19.31
C ILE A 247 11.60 9.33 18.52
N SER A 248 12.30 10.47 18.68
CA SER A 248 13.60 10.69 18.03
C SER A 248 14.62 9.65 18.46
N SER A 249 14.70 9.33 19.75
CA SER A 249 15.62 8.29 20.25
C SER A 249 15.32 6.92 19.63
N PHE A 250 14.03 6.61 19.48
CA PHE A 250 13.56 5.36 18.91
C PHE A 250 13.82 5.27 17.39
N LEU A 251 13.52 6.32 16.64
CA LEU A 251 13.72 6.34 15.18
C LEU A 251 15.20 6.37 14.80
N LYS A 252 16.06 7.01 15.61
CA LYS A 252 17.51 6.94 15.46
C LYS A 252 18.03 5.51 15.58
N SER A 253 17.48 4.71 16.51
CA SER A 253 17.86 3.29 16.65
C SER A 253 17.51 2.42 15.42
N MET A 254 16.65 2.92 14.53
CA MET A 254 16.25 2.26 13.28
C MET A 254 16.94 2.82 12.05
N ASN A 255 17.89 3.75 12.22
CA ASN A 255 18.58 4.44 11.15
C ASN A 255 17.64 5.25 10.25
N PHE A 256 16.57 5.85 10.79
CA PHE A 256 15.82 6.89 10.08
C PHE A 256 16.57 8.23 10.17
N SER A 257 16.79 8.87 9.03
CA SER A 257 17.41 10.20 8.91
C SER A 257 16.41 11.21 8.37
N GLY A 258 16.41 12.44 8.89
CA GLY A 258 15.58 13.53 8.37
C GLY A 258 14.09 13.42 8.72
N VAL A 259 13.76 12.88 9.89
CA VAL A 259 12.38 12.80 10.39
C VAL A 259 11.89 14.20 10.76
N VAL A 260 10.72 14.58 10.27
CA VAL A 260 10.06 15.86 10.60
C VAL A 260 8.83 15.60 11.48
N TYR A 261 8.63 16.45 12.48
CA TYR A 261 7.56 16.35 13.46
C TYR A 261 6.54 17.48 13.25
N CYS A 262 5.26 17.13 13.21
CA CYS A 262 4.17 18.08 12.99
C CYS A 262 3.07 17.89 14.06
N PRO A 263 2.75 18.90 14.88
CA PRO A 263 1.61 18.87 15.79
C PRO A 263 0.32 19.08 15.00
N VAL A 264 -0.66 18.18 15.15
CA VAL A 264 -1.92 18.22 14.40
C VAL A 264 -3.10 17.88 15.30
N SER A 265 -4.29 18.29 14.88
CA SER A 265 -5.56 17.75 15.39
C SER A 265 -6.43 17.32 14.22
N GLY A 266 -6.61 16.01 14.07
CA GLY A 266 -7.42 15.43 13.00
C GLY A 266 -8.92 15.70 13.14
N LEU A 267 -9.44 15.86 14.36
CA LEU A 267 -10.86 16.13 14.56
C LEU A 267 -11.20 17.61 14.34
N VAL A 268 -10.38 18.51 14.90
CA VAL A 268 -10.56 19.97 14.77
C VAL A 268 -10.14 20.47 13.38
N GLY A 269 -9.21 19.77 12.72
CA GLY A 269 -8.66 20.18 11.42
C GLY A 269 -7.49 21.16 11.54
N ALA A 270 -6.88 21.28 12.72
CA ALA A 270 -5.80 22.21 12.97
C ALA A 270 -4.46 21.70 12.42
N ASN A 271 -3.72 22.59 11.76
CA ASN A 271 -2.41 22.36 11.13
C ASN A 271 -2.40 21.26 10.03
N LEU A 272 -3.55 20.93 9.45
CA LEU A 272 -3.66 19.96 8.35
C LEU A 272 -3.34 20.58 6.98
N VAL A 273 -3.90 21.76 6.74
CA VAL A 273 -3.82 22.50 5.47
C VAL A 273 -3.33 23.92 5.80
N PRO A 274 -2.58 24.59 4.89
CA PRO A 274 -2.16 25.97 5.11
C PRO A 274 -3.34 26.89 5.37
N GLN A 275 -3.17 27.90 6.24
CA GLN A 275 -4.23 28.86 6.62
C GLN A 275 -4.92 29.54 5.42
N ASN A 276 -4.23 29.66 4.28
CA ASN A 276 -4.79 30.24 3.06
C ASN A 276 -5.82 29.34 2.34
N LEU A 277 -5.82 28.03 2.61
CA LEU A 277 -6.69 27.03 1.99
C LEU A 277 -7.77 26.51 2.96
N SER A 278 -7.70 26.84 4.25
CA SER A 278 -8.74 26.50 5.22
C SER A 278 -9.98 27.37 5.00
N ASN A 279 -10.85 26.98 4.07
CA ASN A 279 -12.14 27.65 3.81
C ASN A 279 -13.13 27.58 5.00
N SER A 280 -12.75 26.93 6.11
CA SER A 280 -13.57 26.83 7.32
C SER A 280 -13.49 28.04 8.25
N SER A 281 -12.63 29.04 7.98
CA SER A 281 -12.52 30.23 8.83
C SER A 281 -13.30 31.44 8.29
N LYS A 282 -14.63 31.30 8.17
CA LYS A 282 -15.54 32.46 8.29
C LYS A 282 -16.21 32.57 9.66
N ASN A 283 -16.14 31.52 10.48
CA ASN A 283 -16.64 31.51 11.87
C ASN A 283 -15.53 31.27 12.92
N THR A 284 -14.26 31.26 12.50
CA THR A 284 -13.09 30.87 13.31
C THR A 284 -12.01 31.95 13.28
N SER A 285 -12.42 33.21 13.14
CA SER A 285 -11.54 34.39 13.14
C SER A 285 -10.89 34.69 14.50
N GLU A 286 -11.18 33.92 15.55
CA GLU A 286 -10.53 34.05 16.87
C GLU A 286 -9.60 32.88 17.21
N THR A 287 -9.66 31.75 16.48
CA THR A 287 -8.91 30.54 16.81
C THR A 287 -7.85 30.17 15.78
N GLY A 288 -7.93 30.64 14.53
CA GLY A 288 -6.99 30.24 13.48
C GLY A 288 -5.56 30.80 13.56
N SER A 289 -5.37 31.97 14.18
CA SER A 289 -4.09 32.71 14.16
C SER A 289 -3.25 32.57 15.44
N ASN A 290 -3.82 32.07 16.53
CA ASN A 290 -3.20 32.05 17.86
C ASN A 290 -3.20 30.69 18.54
N LEU A 291 -3.43 29.60 17.79
CA LEU A 291 -3.51 28.29 18.42
C LEU A 291 -2.15 27.95 19.10
N PHE A 292 -0.98 28.00 18.44
CA PHE A 292 0.32 27.82 19.14
C PHE A 292 1.38 28.81 18.69
N ALA A 293 1.67 29.82 19.52
CA ALA A 293 2.74 30.79 19.27
C ALA A 293 4.15 30.16 19.15
N TRP A 294 4.32 28.93 19.67
CA TRP A 294 5.61 28.25 19.75
C TRP A 294 5.97 27.40 18.52
N TYR A 295 4.99 27.03 17.67
CA TYR A 295 5.24 26.19 16.50
C TYR A 295 5.32 27.04 15.23
N THR A 296 6.51 27.11 14.65
CA THR A 296 6.79 27.86 13.40
C THR A 296 7.01 26.96 12.19
N GLY A 297 6.70 25.66 12.33
CA GLY A 297 6.89 24.69 11.26
C GLY A 297 5.78 24.72 10.20
N PRO A 298 6.01 24.05 9.07
CA PRO A 298 5.01 23.91 8.00
C PRO A 298 3.81 23.06 8.45
N SER A 299 2.72 23.18 7.69
CA SER A 299 1.51 22.36 7.83
C SER A 299 1.74 20.92 7.34
N LEU A 300 0.85 20.00 7.72
CA LEU A 300 0.96 18.59 7.30
C LEU A 300 0.96 18.45 5.75
N LEU A 301 0.11 19.19 5.05
CA LEU A 301 0.06 19.17 3.58
C LEU A 301 1.36 19.67 2.95
N GLU A 302 1.98 20.72 3.50
CA GLU A 302 3.26 21.25 3.03
C GLU A 302 4.41 20.27 3.30
N LEU A 303 4.38 19.57 4.43
CA LEU A 303 5.35 18.51 4.72
C LEU A 303 5.25 17.36 3.73
N ILE A 304 4.03 16.96 3.36
CA ILE A 304 3.80 15.94 2.34
C ILE A 304 4.30 16.43 0.97
N ASP A 305 4.03 17.69 0.61
CA ASP A 305 4.52 18.30 -0.64
C ASP A 305 6.06 18.43 -0.66
N SER A 306 6.70 18.58 0.50
CA SER A 306 8.16 18.67 0.65
C SER A 306 8.90 17.33 0.50
N ILE A 307 8.19 16.20 0.49
CA ILE A 307 8.81 14.88 0.31
C ILE A 307 9.45 14.84 -1.08
N PRO A 308 10.75 14.56 -1.22
CA PRO A 308 11.37 14.44 -2.53
C PRO A 308 10.81 13.23 -3.26
N SER A 309 10.65 13.34 -4.58
CA SER A 309 10.29 12.21 -5.42
C SER A 309 11.35 11.11 -5.33
N PRO A 310 10.96 9.83 -5.22
CA PRO A 310 11.90 8.73 -5.24
C PRO A 310 12.48 8.55 -6.65
N ASP A 311 13.76 8.17 -6.73
CA ASP A 311 14.40 7.83 -8.01
C ASP A 311 13.73 6.58 -8.61
N ARG A 312 12.91 6.78 -9.64
CA ARG A 312 12.21 5.69 -10.32
C ARG A 312 13.15 4.99 -11.29
N THR A 313 13.29 3.68 -11.19
CA THR A 313 14.12 2.87 -12.10
C THR A 313 13.39 2.57 -13.42
N VAL A 314 13.17 3.61 -14.23
CA VAL A 314 12.48 3.50 -15.52
C VAL A 314 13.33 2.79 -16.58
N ASP A 315 14.66 2.91 -16.49
CA ASP A 315 15.62 2.24 -17.38
C ASP A 315 15.84 0.75 -17.03
N GLY A 316 15.31 0.31 -15.89
CA GLY A 316 15.44 -1.08 -15.45
C GLY A 316 14.58 -2.06 -16.27
N PRO A 317 14.78 -3.39 -16.09
CA PRO A 317 13.89 -4.39 -16.68
C PRO A 317 12.47 -4.24 -16.14
N PHE A 318 11.47 -4.52 -16.95
CA PHE A 318 10.08 -4.45 -16.53
C PHE A 318 9.78 -5.48 -15.45
N ARG A 319 9.22 -5.01 -14.35
CA ARG A 319 8.71 -5.83 -13.24
C ARG A 319 7.40 -5.24 -12.76
N PHE A 320 6.36 -6.05 -12.78
CA PHE A 320 5.05 -5.65 -12.30
C PHE A 320 4.49 -6.72 -11.37
N VAL A 321 4.12 -6.30 -10.17
CA VAL A 321 3.57 -7.18 -9.14
C VAL A 321 2.06 -7.08 -9.17
N VAL A 322 1.41 -8.24 -9.31
CA VAL A 322 -0.04 -8.34 -9.30
C VAL A 322 -0.54 -8.10 -7.87
N SER A 323 -1.37 -7.06 -7.70
CA SER A 323 -2.05 -6.78 -6.43
C SER A 323 -3.40 -7.48 -6.35
N ASP A 324 -4.20 -7.37 -7.41
CA ASP A 324 -5.56 -7.90 -7.44
C ASP A 324 -6.02 -8.18 -8.88
N ILE A 325 -7.02 -9.04 -9.05
CA ILE A 325 -7.61 -9.40 -10.34
C ILE A 325 -9.12 -9.23 -10.23
N PHE A 326 -9.68 -8.31 -11.00
CA PHE A 326 -11.10 -8.01 -10.96
C PHE A 326 -11.69 -7.87 -12.37
N LYS A 327 -13.02 -7.97 -12.46
CA LYS A 327 -13.77 -7.67 -13.68
C LYS A 327 -14.44 -6.31 -13.54
N PRO A 328 -14.11 -5.32 -14.39
CA PRO A 328 -14.80 -4.04 -14.42
C PRO A 328 -16.31 -4.22 -14.66
N ALA A 329 -17.14 -3.45 -13.97
CA ALA A 329 -18.56 -3.37 -14.33
C ALA A 329 -18.70 -2.87 -15.78
N GLY A 330 -19.40 -3.63 -16.63
CA GLY A 330 -19.58 -3.30 -18.05
C GLY A 330 -18.52 -3.86 -19.01
N SER A 331 -17.48 -4.54 -18.51
CA SER A 331 -16.55 -5.30 -19.36
C SER A 331 -16.58 -6.79 -19.00
N SER A 332 -16.67 -7.65 -20.02
CA SER A 332 -16.55 -9.10 -19.83
C SER A 332 -15.10 -9.55 -19.59
N VAL A 333 -14.12 -8.66 -19.84
CA VAL A 333 -12.71 -9.02 -19.80
C VAL A 333 -12.11 -8.70 -18.43
N PRO A 334 -11.45 -9.68 -17.79
CA PRO A 334 -10.72 -9.47 -16.53
C PRO A 334 -9.55 -8.49 -16.69
N MET A 335 -9.30 -7.71 -15.65
CA MET A 335 -8.18 -6.80 -15.54
C MET A 335 -7.29 -7.18 -14.35
N VAL A 336 -6.00 -6.97 -14.51
CA VAL A 336 -4.97 -7.27 -13.51
C VAL A 336 -4.45 -5.96 -12.93
N ALA A 337 -4.84 -5.65 -11.70
CA ALA A 337 -4.30 -4.51 -10.96
C ALA A 337 -2.96 -4.84 -10.33
N GLY A 338 -2.07 -3.85 -10.29
CA GLY A 338 -0.76 -4.02 -9.69
C GLY A 338 0.08 -2.76 -9.76
N ARG A 339 1.33 -2.90 -9.32
CA ARG A 339 2.33 -1.82 -9.31
C ARG A 339 3.47 -2.16 -10.24
N VAL A 340 3.89 -1.20 -11.06
CA VAL A 340 5.15 -1.28 -11.80
C VAL A 340 6.29 -0.96 -10.84
N ILE A 341 7.13 -1.95 -10.54
CA ILE A 341 8.31 -1.77 -9.66
C ILE A 341 9.45 -1.14 -10.44
N SER A 342 9.74 -1.68 -11.62
CA SER A 342 10.84 -1.22 -12.47
C SER A 342 10.45 -1.33 -13.94
N GLY A 343 11.15 -0.57 -14.78
CA GLY A 343 10.91 -0.50 -16.21
C GLY A 343 9.66 0.28 -16.57
N ALA A 344 9.19 0.08 -17.80
CA ALA A 344 8.00 0.70 -18.33
C ALA A 344 7.29 -0.23 -19.31
N ILE A 345 6.00 -0.02 -19.50
CA ILE A 345 5.18 -0.70 -20.49
C ILE A 345 4.41 0.30 -21.33
N SER A 346 4.20 -0.09 -22.57
CA SER A 346 3.43 0.65 -23.56
C SER A 346 2.29 -0.20 -24.11
N SER A 347 1.15 0.44 -24.32
CA SER A 347 -0.02 -0.15 -24.96
C SER A 347 -0.86 0.92 -25.63
N GLY A 348 -1.19 0.76 -26.90
CA GLY A 348 -2.07 1.70 -27.59
C GLY A 348 -2.13 1.50 -29.10
N VAL A 349 -3.02 2.27 -29.74
CA VAL A 349 -3.10 2.33 -31.20
C VAL A 349 -1.87 3.06 -31.74
N ASN A 350 -1.17 2.46 -32.70
CA ASN A 350 0.09 2.94 -33.30
C ASN A 350 1.32 2.96 -32.37
N ILE A 351 1.28 2.22 -31.25
CA ILE A 351 2.41 2.04 -30.34
C ILE A 351 2.69 0.53 -30.24
N PRO A 352 3.96 0.07 -30.27
CA PRO A 352 4.27 -1.34 -30.05
C PRO A 352 3.70 -1.80 -28.70
N THR A 353 2.90 -2.87 -28.73
CA THR A 353 2.34 -3.49 -27.52
C THR A 353 3.44 -4.26 -26.80
N SER A 354 3.55 -4.03 -25.49
CA SER A 354 4.53 -4.74 -24.67
C SER A 354 4.13 -6.21 -24.50
N LYS A 355 5.09 -7.10 -24.76
CA LYS A 355 4.97 -8.53 -24.45
C LYS A 355 5.50 -8.77 -23.05
N VAL A 356 4.77 -9.55 -22.26
CA VAL A 356 5.11 -9.84 -20.87
C VAL A 356 5.04 -11.34 -20.62
N ILE A 357 5.80 -11.82 -19.64
CA ILE A 357 5.76 -13.20 -19.16
C ILE A 357 5.24 -13.22 -17.73
N CYS A 358 4.25 -14.07 -17.49
CA CYS A 358 3.64 -14.31 -16.19
C CYS A 358 4.44 -15.35 -15.43
N LEU A 359 5.03 -14.98 -14.29
CA LEU A 359 5.74 -15.89 -13.39
C LEU A 359 4.88 -16.12 -12.13
N PRO A 360 4.81 -17.36 -11.61
CA PRO A 360 5.64 -18.54 -11.96
C PRO A 360 5.11 -19.40 -13.12
N SER A 361 3.94 -19.09 -13.69
CA SER A 361 3.26 -19.94 -14.69
C SER A 361 3.97 -20.04 -16.05
N ASP A 362 4.99 -19.22 -16.31
CA ASP A 362 5.74 -19.09 -17.56
C ASP A 362 4.84 -18.90 -18.81
N VAL A 363 3.73 -18.17 -18.62
CA VAL A 363 2.77 -17.89 -19.69
C VAL A 363 3.07 -16.55 -20.33
N ARG A 364 3.28 -16.55 -21.65
CA ARG A 364 3.56 -15.34 -22.44
C ARG A 364 2.26 -14.68 -22.87
N THR A 365 2.16 -13.38 -22.65
CA THR A 365 0.94 -12.60 -22.94
C THR A 365 1.31 -11.22 -23.48
N CYS A 366 0.34 -10.52 -24.07
CA CYS A 366 0.53 -9.14 -24.50
C CYS A 366 -0.42 -8.20 -23.74
N VAL A 367 0.06 -6.99 -23.47
CA VAL A 367 -0.76 -5.93 -22.87
C VAL A 367 -1.59 -5.26 -23.98
N LYS A 368 -2.92 -5.28 -23.82
CA LYS A 368 -3.88 -4.68 -24.77
C LYS A 368 -4.29 -3.27 -24.41
N SER A 369 -4.49 -3.02 -23.11
CA SER A 369 -4.75 -1.66 -22.62
C SER A 369 -4.23 -1.52 -21.19
N ILE A 370 -3.82 -0.30 -20.86
CA ILE A 370 -3.36 0.09 -19.53
C ILE A 370 -4.35 1.12 -19.00
N ARG A 371 -4.81 0.94 -17.77
CA ARG A 371 -5.67 1.89 -17.07
C ARG A 371 -4.99 2.34 -15.79
N SER A 372 -5.03 3.63 -15.50
CA SER A 372 -4.49 4.16 -14.23
C SER A 372 -5.45 3.81 -13.09
N LEU A 373 -4.95 3.25 -11.99
CA LEU A 373 -5.76 2.98 -10.79
C LEU A 373 -5.86 4.21 -9.89
N CYS A 374 -4.92 5.14 -9.99
CA CYS A 374 -5.02 6.46 -9.40
C CYS A 374 -5.82 7.38 -10.32
N ASN A 375 -6.82 8.08 -9.77
CA ASN A 375 -7.60 9.06 -10.50
C ASN A 375 -6.66 10.08 -11.14
N THR A 376 -6.86 10.30 -12.44
CA THR A 376 -6.40 11.44 -13.24
C THR A 376 -4.89 11.56 -13.46
N ARG A 377 -4.42 11.09 -14.64
CA ARG A 377 -3.24 11.70 -15.27
C ARG A 377 -3.60 12.98 -16.01
N THR A 378 -4.81 13.05 -16.55
CA THR A 378 -5.35 14.23 -17.22
C THR A 378 -6.28 14.98 -16.27
N GLY A 379 -6.03 16.29 -16.09
CA GLY A 379 -6.87 17.20 -15.30
C GLY A 379 -8.21 17.50 -15.96
N GLN A 380 -8.98 16.49 -16.33
CA GLN A 380 -10.38 16.66 -16.68
C GLN A 380 -11.23 16.50 -15.42
N ASN A 381 -11.80 17.64 -15.02
CA ASN A 381 -12.79 17.76 -13.97
C ASN A 381 -14.06 17.02 -14.37
N ASP A 382 -14.14 15.72 -14.11
CA ASP A 382 -15.42 15.04 -14.08
C ASP A 382 -16.10 15.33 -12.75
N ALA A 383 -16.83 16.46 -12.77
CA ALA A 383 -17.81 16.80 -11.77
C ALA A 383 -18.97 15.80 -11.83
N GLU A 384 -18.85 14.66 -11.14
CA GLU A 384 -19.99 13.92 -10.59
C GLU A 384 -19.50 12.83 -9.64
N GLY A 385 -19.84 13.02 -8.36
CA GLY A 385 -19.39 12.19 -7.26
C GLY A 385 -19.88 10.76 -7.33
N ASP A 386 -18.94 9.83 -7.44
CA ASP A 386 -19.06 8.53 -6.81
C ASP A 386 -17.65 8.02 -6.46
N LEU A 387 -17.33 8.04 -5.17
CA LEU A 387 -15.98 7.74 -4.63
C LEU A 387 -15.61 6.25 -4.71
N GLY A 388 -16.40 5.43 -5.41
CA GLY A 388 -16.19 3.98 -5.55
C GLY A 388 -16.55 3.38 -6.91
N GLY A 389 -16.89 4.19 -7.93
CA GLY A 389 -17.52 3.67 -9.16
C GLY A 389 -16.78 3.91 -10.48
N LYS A 390 -15.98 4.97 -10.62
CA LYS A 390 -15.34 5.35 -11.90
C LYS A 390 -13.80 5.33 -11.87
N LEU A 391 -13.22 4.37 -11.15
CA LEU A 391 -11.76 4.15 -11.06
C LEU A 391 -11.11 3.65 -12.37
N LEU A 392 -11.88 3.38 -13.43
CA LEU A 392 -11.44 2.60 -14.58
C LEU A 392 -11.58 3.30 -15.95
N ASP A 393 -11.87 4.59 -16.02
CA ASP A 393 -12.18 5.23 -17.32
C ASP A 393 -10.98 5.85 -18.05
N GLN A 394 -9.84 6.06 -17.39
CA GLN A 394 -8.66 6.65 -18.05
C GLN A 394 -7.70 5.59 -18.59
N VAL A 395 -7.79 5.34 -19.90
CA VAL A 395 -6.80 4.53 -20.64
C VAL A 395 -5.54 5.35 -20.85
N VAL A 396 -4.41 4.86 -20.35
CA VAL A 396 -3.10 5.50 -20.49
C VAL A 396 -2.27 4.73 -21.51
N LYS A 397 -1.44 5.44 -22.29
CA LYS A 397 -0.57 4.84 -23.30
C LYS A 397 0.67 4.15 -22.70
N PHE A 398 1.19 4.71 -21.62
CA PHE A 398 2.42 4.28 -20.96
C PHE A 398 2.24 4.19 -19.44
N ALA A 399 2.84 3.17 -18.83
CA ALA A 399 3.02 3.11 -17.39
C ALA A 399 4.50 2.91 -17.06
N PHE A 400 4.96 3.62 -16.04
CA PHE A 400 6.36 3.69 -15.64
C PHE A 400 6.52 3.17 -14.20
N ALA A 401 7.77 2.90 -13.82
CA ALA A 401 8.13 2.52 -12.46
C ALA A 401 7.53 3.47 -11.41
N GLY A 402 6.85 2.90 -10.41
CA GLY A 402 6.15 3.62 -9.35
C GLY A 402 4.63 3.66 -9.53
N ASP A 403 4.15 3.55 -10.77
CA ASP A 403 2.74 3.68 -11.09
C ASP A 403 1.91 2.46 -10.67
N GLN A 404 0.69 2.72 -10.22
CA GLN A 404 -0.32 1.70 -9.95
C GLN A 404 -1.34 1.68 -11.09
N VAL A 405 -1.41 0.54 -11.78
CA VAL A 405 -2.17 0.41 -13.02
C VAL A 405 -2.92 -0.92 -13.08
N ALA A 406 -4.03 -0.92 -13.81
CA ALA A 406 -4.77 -2.10 -14.21
C ALA A 406 -4.45 -2.45 -15.67
N LEU A 407 -3.95 -3.66 -15.89
CA LEU A 407 -3.57 -4.18 -17.20
C LEU A 407 -4.66 -5.09 -17.75
N MET A 408 -5.01 -4.88 -19.01
CA MET A 408 -5.82 -5.81 -19.77
C MET A 408 -4.89 -6.70 -20.59
N LEU A 409 -4.83 -7.98 -20.23
CA LEU A 409 -3.99 -8.97 -20.91
C LEU A 409 -4.76 -9.65 -22.04
N THR A 410 -4.03 -10.14 -23.03
CA THR A 410 -4.55 -10.92 -24.16
C THR A 410 -4.07 -12.36 -24.09
N ASP A 411 -4.84 -13.24 -24.72
CA ASP A 411 -4.53 -14.67 -24.90
C ASP A 411 -4.49 -15.50 -23.61
N ILE A 412 -4.92 -14.93 -22.48
CA ILE A 412 -5.06 -15.64 -21.20
C ILE A 412 -6.35 -15.24 -20.46
N ASP A 413 -6.79 -16.14 -19.58
CA ASP A 413 -7.73 -15.80 -18.51
C ASP A 413 -6.94 -15.54 -17.21
N PRO A 414 -6.79 -14.28 -16.78
CA PRO A 414 -6.16 -13.90 -15.52
C PRO A 414 -6.64 -14.68 -14.30
N PHE A 415 -7.93 -15.01 -14.21
CA PHE A 415 -8.47 -15.72 -13.03
C PHE A 415 -7.96 -17.15 -12.86
N GLN A 416 -7.51 -17.77 -13.96
CA GLN A 416 -6.97 -19.13 -13.95
C GLN A 416 -5.45 -19.15 -13.94
N THR A 417 -4.81 -18.11 -14.47
CA THR A 417 -3.37 -18.08 -14.75
C THR A 417 -2.54 -17.33 -13.73
N LEU A 418 -3.15 -16.35 -13.05
CA LEU A 418 -2.49 -15.43 -12.14
C LEU A 418 -3.14 -15.44 -10.76
N ILE A 419 -2.32 -15.21 -9.75
CA ILE A 419 -2.72 -15.04 -8.35
C ILE A 419 -2.13 -13.71 -7.85
N PRO A 420 -2.80 -12.99 -6.95
CA PRO A 420 -2.19 -11.88 -6.21
C PRO A 420 -0.81 -12.24 -5.65
N GLY A 421 0.19 -11.41 -5.98
CA GLY A 421 1.59 -11.63 -5.66
C GLY A 421 2.42 -12.35 -6.73
N ASP A 422 1.82 -12.72 -7.87
CA ASP A 422 2.57 -13.14 -9.06
C ASP A 422 3.25 -11.95 -9.75
N LEU A 423 4.24 -12.24 -10.59
CA LEU A 423 5.11 -11.24 -11.20
C LEU A 423 5.01 -11.30 -12.73
N LEU A 424 4.74 -10.16 -13.35
CA LEU A 424 4.87 -9.96 -14.79
C LEU A 424 6.27 -9.38 -15.09
N THR A 425 6.98 -9.99 -16.04
CA THR A 425 8.36 -9.62 -16.40
C THR A 425 8.55 -9.47 -17.90
N ASP A 426 9.63 -8.79 -18.29
CA ASP A 426 10.08 -8.77 -19.69
C ASP A 426 10.53 -10.18 -20.14
N PRO A 427 10.22 -10.59 -21.38
CA PRO A 427 10.67 -11.86 -21.93
C PRO A 427 12.20 -11.94 -22.07
N ASP A 428 12.88 -10.80 -22.18
CA ASP A 428 14.33 -10.73 -22.37
C ASP A 428 15.11 -10.84 -21.05
N ASN A 429 14.47 -10.55 -19.91
CA ASN A 429 15.12 -10.57 -18.60
C ASN A 429 14.25 -11.31 -17.58
N LEU A 430 14.22 -12.63 -17.74
CA LEU A 430 13.43 -13.52 -16.90
C LEU A 430 14.04 -13.69 -15.51
N ILE A 431 13.17 -13.64 -14.51
CA ILE A 431 13.51 -14.02 -13.15
C ILE A 431 13.29 -15.52 -13.02
N GLN A 432 14.28 -16.24 -12.49
CA GLN A 432 14.16 -17.67 -12.24
C GLN A 432 13.44 -17.91 -10.89
N PRO A 433 12.25 -18.52 -10.87
CA PRO A 433 11.61 -18.90 -9.61
C PRO A 433 12.48 -19.94 -8.89
N SER A 434 12.72 -19.73 -7.60
CA SER A 434 13.49 -20.66 -6.77
C SER A 434 12.75 -20.95 -5.47
N THR A 435 12.86 -22.19 -4.99
CA THR A 435 12.26 -22.63 -3.72
C THR A 435 13.21 -22.46 -2.54
N CYS A 436 14.51 -22.27 -2.81
CA CYS A 436 15.55 -22.11 -1.81
C CYS A 436 16.29 -20.81 -2.07
N ILE A 437 16.39 -19.97 -1.04
CA ILE A 437 17.07 -18.68 -1.11
C ILE A 437 17.99 -18.51 0.10
N SER A 438 19.10 -17.79 -0.10
CA SER A 438 19.95 -17.31 0.98
C SER A 438 19.59 -15.86 1.29
N ALA A 439 19.17 -15.59 2.53
CA ALA A 439 18.71 -14.27 2.96
C ALA A 439 19.31 -13.88 4.31
N LYS A 440 19.58 -12.58 4.48
CA LYS A 440 19.93 -12.03 5.79
C LYS A 440 18.63 -11.85 6.58
N LEU A 441 18.56 -12.49 7.74
CA LEU A 441 17.40 -12.41 8.62
C LEU A 441 17.65 -11.39 9.73
N LEU A 442 16.70 -10.49 9.92
CA LEU A 442 16.64 -9.64 11.10
C LEU A 442 15.55 -10.18 12.01
N VAL A 443 15.95 -10.74 13.15
CA VAL A 443 15.04 -11.39 14.09
C VAL A 443 14.60 -10.39 15.15
N PHE A 444 13.28 -10.23 15.30
CA PHE A 444 12.70 -9.38 16.34
C PHE A 444 12.64 -10.11 17.68
N SER A 445 12.30 -9.38 18.75
CA SER A 445 12.07 -9.92 20.09
C SER A 445 10.90 -10.91 20.09
N ILE A 446 11.20 -12.15 19.74
CA ILE A 446 10.29 -13.29 19.74
C ILE A 446 10.42 -14.04 21.06
N GLN A 447 9.30 -14.52 21.60
CA GLN A 447 9.30 -15.31 22.83
C GLN A 447 9.94 -16.68 22.65
N GLN A 448 9.83 -17.25 21.45
CA GLN A 448 10.37 -18.56 21.11
C GLN A 448 11.53 -18.42 20.13
N PRO A 449 12.70 -19.04 20.40
CA PRO A 449 13.82 -19.02 19.47
C PRO A 449 13.50 -19.74 18.16
N ILE A 450 14.08 -19.28 17.05
CA ILE A 450 13.95 -19.94 15.74
C ILE A 450 14.93 -21.11 15.70
N THR A 451 14.41 -22.32 15.47
CA THR A 451 15.19 -23.55 15.32
C THR A 451 15.21 -24.03 13.87
N LYS A 452 16.08 -25.00 13.56
CA LYS A 452 16.11 -25.63 12.23
C LYS A 452 14.80 -26.41 12.00
N GLY A 453 14.18 -26.19 10.85
CA GLY A 453 12.89 -26.77 10.49
C GLY A 453 11.69 -26.03 11.09
N TYR A 454 11.90 -24.87 11.72
CA TYR A 454 10.82 -24.10 12.32
C TYR A 454 9.84 -23.62 11.23
N PRO A 455 8.54 -23.97 11.32
CA PRO A 455 7.54 -23.56 10.33
C PRO A 455 7.17 -22.09 10.52
N ARG A 456 7.26 -21.29 9.46
CA ARG A 456 6.80 -19.89 9.47
C ARG A 456 6.15 -19.52 8.15
N TRP A 457 5.24 -18.57 8.26
CA TRP A 457 4.72 -17.84 7.11
C TRP A 457 5.76 -16.83 6.68
N MET A 458 6.18 -16.93 5.42
CA MET A 458 6.96 -15.90 4.78
C MET A 458 6.00 -14.98 4.03
N VAL A 459 6.09 -13.68 4.32
CA VAL A 459 5.38 -12.64 3.58
C VAL A 459 6.37 -11.98 2.64
N TYR A 460 6.01 -11.92 1.35
CA TYR A 460 6.81 -11.28 0.32
C TYR A 460 5.92 -10.35 -0.52
N GLU A 461 6.24 -9.06 -0.49
CA GLU A 461 5.47 -8.00 -1.15
C GLU A 461 3.96 -8.10 -0.89
N ILE A 462 3.18 -8.49 -1.90
CA ILE A 462 1.71 -8.61 -1.84
C ILE A 462 1.29 -10.09 -1.71
N ARG A 463 2.21 -11.04 -1.88
CA ARG A 463 1.92 -12.46 -1.70
C ARG A 463 1.91 -12.79 -0.22
N LEU A 464 0.71 -12.85 0.33
CA LEU A 464 0.46 -13.38 1.66
C LEU A 464 0.62 -14.91 1.63
N HIS A 465 1.42 -15.42 2.55
CA HIS A 465 1.49 -16.84 2.94
C HIS A 465 2.16 -17.81 1.95
N PHE A 466 3.50 -17.87 1.96
CA PHE A 466 4.17 -19.14 1.73
C PHE A 466 4.35 -19.88 3.05
N ASN A 467 3.86 -21.13 3.09
CA ASN A 467 4.21 -22.03 4.18
C ASN A 467 5.65 -22.49 3.96
N SER A 468 6.59 -21.83 4.63
CA SER A 468 8.01 -22.05 4.44
C SER A 468 8.60 -22.75 5.66
N ARG A 469 9.48 -23.74 5.42
CA ARG A 469 10.29 -24.34 6.47
C ARG A 469 11.69 -23.78 6.36
N PHE A 470 12.17 -23.14 7.40
CA PHE A 470 13.56 -22.70 7.46
C PHE A 470 14.47 -23.91 7.61
N VAL A 471 15.09 -24.35 6.51
CA VAL A 471 16.18 -25.32 6.55
C VAL A 471 17.50 -24.54 6.53
N PHE A 472 18.02 -24.22 7.72
CA PHE A 472 19.35 -23.64 7.83
C PHE A 472 20.38 -24.70 7.39
N SER A 473 21.02 -24.48 6.24
CA SER A 473 22.08 -25.35 5.74
C SER A 473 23.39 -25.10 6.50
N ASP A 474 23.67 -23.87 6.92
CA ASP A 474 24.84 -23.52 7.72
C ASP A 474 24.48 -22.40 8.71
N ILE A 475 24.68 -22.67 10.00
CA ILE A 475 24.39 -21.71 11.07
C ILE A 475 25.70 -20.99 11.42
N PHE A 476 25.93 -19.82 10.83
CA PHE A 476 26.80 -18.83 11.47
C PHE A 476 25.94 -18.03 12.44
N PHE A 477 25.87 -18.49 13.70
CA PHE A 477 25.43 -17.66 14.80
C PHE A 477 26.45 -16.53 14.98
N ILE A 478 26.18 -15.36 14.39
CA ILE A 478 26.76 -14.13 14.95
C ILE A 478 25.84 -13.74 16.11
N TYR A 479 26.06 -14.37 17.25
CA TYR A 479 25.76 -13.72 18.53
C TYR A 479 26.70 -12.52 18.63
N SER A 480 26.26 -11.34 18.19
CA SER A 480 26.84 -10.09 18.71
C SER A 480 25.93 -9.57 19.81
N TYR A 481 26.05 -10.20 20.98
CA TYR A 481 26.21 -9.41 22.19
C TYR A 481 27.61 -8.79 22.13
N ILE A 482 27.69 -7.57 21.63
CA ILE A 482 28.81 -6.65 21.85
C ILE A 482 28.09 -5.31 22.12
N LEU A 483 27.71 -5.00 23.36
CA LEU A 483 28.59 -4.36 24.36
C LEU A 483 29.43 -3.23 23.73
N LEU A 484 28.78 -2.13 23.36
CA LEU A 484 29.18 -0.73 23.60
C LEU A 484 28.18 0.24 22.95
#